data_AF-A0A6A2EVR5-F1
#
_entry.id   AF-A0A6A2EVR5-F1
#
_cell.length_a   1.000
_cell.length_b   1.000
_cell.length_c   1.000
_cell.angle_alpha   90.00
_cell.angle_beta   90.00
_cell.angle_gamma   90.00
#
_symmetry.space_group_name_H-M   'P 1'
#
loop_
_entity.id
_entity.type
_entity.pdbx_description
1 polymer ?
#
loop_
_entity_poly.entity_id
_entity_poly.type
_entity_poly.pdbx_seq_one_letter_code
_entity_poly.pdbx_strand_id
1 'polypeptide(L)'
;MPISNGFSYLLEHNMQLLARKNLKEYGISLKSDEFWVFAENEGAEVIFFFYFDEGDDPPVYVCEMQMKDEPDYEYLRKRPSFSEFINFYVDIYNPIYDRPNMPWIYKIFTFWKRNR
;
A
#
# COMPACT_ATOMS: atom_id res chain seq x y z
N MET A 1 -13.88 18.11 -2.66
CA MET A 1 -14.21 16.68 -2.44
C MET A 1 -13.93 16.36 -0.98
N PRO A 2 -14.89 15.82 -0.20
CA PRO A 2 -14.72 15.61 1.22
C PRO A 2 -13.78 14.43 1.51
N ILE A 3 -13.06 14.57 2.62
CA ILE A 3 -11.90 13.80 3.04
C ILE A 3 -12.40 12.68 3.99
N SER A 4 -12.63 11.44 3.51
CA SER A 4 -13.02 10.29 4.37
C SER A 4 -12.24 8.99 4.16
N ASN A 5 -11.58 8.81 3.02
CA ASN A 5 -11.13 7.50 2.53
C ASN A 5 -9.82 6.94 3.14
N GLY A 6 -9.84 6.58 4.43
CA GLY A 6 -8.87 5.66 5.08
C GLY A 6 -9.23 4.21 4.75
N PHE A 7 -8.91 3.22 5.60
CA PHE A 7 -9.27 1.79 5.39
C PHE A 7 -10.68 1.54 4.82
N SER A 8 -11.67 2.37 5.16
CA SER A 8 -13.02 2.37 4.57
C SER A 8 -13.04 2.44 3.04
N TYR A 9 -12.15 3.19 2.40
CA TYR A 9 -12.04 3.25 0.93
C TYR A 9 -11.60 1.95 0.32
N LEU A 10 -10.58 1.31 0.91
CA LEU A 10 -10.09 0.01 0.47
C LEU A 10 -11.22 -1.03 0.54
N LEU A 11 -12.07 -0.94 1.57
CA LEU A 11 -13.24 -1.80 1.73
C LEU A 11 -14.36 -1.45 0.74
N GLU A 12 -14.80 -0.19 0.67
CA GLU A 12 -15.89 0.28 -0.20
C GLU A 12 -15.62 0.00 -1.68
N HIS A 13 -14.36 0.09 -2.10
CA HIS A 13 -13.96 -0.12 -3.49
C HIS A 13 -13.40 -1.53 -3.73
N ASN A 14 -13.47 -2.42 -2.73
CA ASN A 14 -12.99 -3.80 -2.80
C ASN A 14 -11.55 -3.90 -3.34
N MET A 15 -10.65 -3.05 -2.84
CA MET A 15 -9.28 -2.94 -3.34
C MET A 15 -8.49 -4.24 -3.26
N GLN A 16 -8.77 -5.09 -2.24
CA GLN A 16 -8.21 -6.43 -2.16
C GLN A 16 -8.60 -7.30 -3.38
N LEU A 17 -9.86 -7.22 -3.82
CA LEU A 17 -10.36 -7.98 -4.97
C LEU A 17 -9.80 -7.41 -6.27
N LEU A 18 -9.75 -6.08 -6.40
CA LEU A 18 -9.20 -5.41 -7.57
C LEU A 18 -7.72 -5.73 -7.74
N ALA A 19 -6.93 -5.65 -6.66
CA ALA A 19 -5.52 -6.04 -6.66
C ALA A 19 -5.32 -7.48 -7.15
N ARG A 20 -6.11 -8.44 -6.66
CA ARG A 20 -6.05 -9.85 -7.12
C ARG A 20 -6.37 -9.97 -8.61
N LYS A 21 -7.36 -9.23 -9.09
CA LYS A 21 -7.73 -9.19 -10.50
C LYS A 21 -6.56 -8.65 -11.33
N ASN A 22 -5.99 -7.51 -10.95
CA ASN A 22 -4.87 -6.90 -11.65
C ASN A 22 -3.64 -7.81 -11.64
N LEU A 23 -3.25 -8.39 -10.49
CA LEU A 23 -2.15 -9.36 -10.42
C LEU A 23 -2.31 -10.50 -11.44
N LYS A 24 -3.54 -11.00 -11.60
CA LYS A 24 -3.85 -12.04 -12.60
C LYS A 24 -3.75 -11.51 -14.03
N GLU A 25 -4.25 -10.31 -14.31
CA GLU A 25 -4.21 -9.67 -15.64
C GLU A 25 -2.78 -9.38 -16.09
N TYR A 26 -1.94 -8.88 -15.19
CA TYR A 26 -0.51 -8.67 -15.43
C TYR A 26 0.30 -9.97 -15.34
N GLY A 27 -0.31 -11.11 -14.98
CA GLY A 27 0.37 -12.41 -14.87
C GLY A 27 1.46 -12.45 -13.79
N ILE A 28 1.26 -11.74 -12.68
CA ILE A 28 2.15 -11.69 -11.53
C ILE A 28 1.71 -12.76 -10.52
N SER A 29 2.62 -13.64 -10.14
CA SER A 29 2.40 -14.64 -9.09
C SER A 29 3.08 -14.21 -7.81
N LEU A 30 2.31 -14.03 -6.74
CA LEU A 30 2.83 -13.76 -5.41
C LEU A 30 3.26 -15.05 -4.71
N LYS A 31 4.01 -14.93 -3.61
CA LYS A 31 4.46 -16.08 -2.79
C LYS A 31 3.27 -16.85 -2.20
N SER A 32 2.21 -16.15 -1.83
CA SER A 32 1.00 -16.69 -1.21
C SER A 32 -0.22 -15.88 -1.61
N ASP A 33 -1.38 -16.51 -1.64
CA ASP A 33 -2.68 -15.84 -1.79
C ASP A 33 -3.18 -15.24 -0.47
N GLU A 34 -2.53 -15.53 0.65
CA GLU A 34 -2.88 -15.01 1.98
C GLU A 34 -2.15 -13.70 2.28
N PHE A 35 -2.61 -12.62 1.66
CA PHE A 35 -2.07 -11.28 1.82
C PHE A 35 -3.17 -10.23 2.01
N TRP A 36 -2.80 -9.09 2.61
CA TRP A 36 -3.68 -7.94 2.76
C TRP A 36 -3.07 -6.68 2.17
N VAL A 37 -3.77 -6.09 1.22
CA VAL A 37 -3.54 -4.74 0.70
C VAL A 37 -4.02 -3.70 1.71
N PHE A 38 -3.08 -2.91 2.22
CA PHE A 38 -3.37 -1.83 3.18
C PHE A 38 -3.20 -0.42 2.58
N ALA A 39 -2.63 -0.32 1.39
CA ALA A 39 -2.63 0.91 0.59
C ALA A 39 -2.53 0.57 -0.90
N GLU A 40 -3.00 1.48 -1.74
CA GLU A 40 -2.95 1.37 -3.19
C GLU A 40 -2.65 2.73 -3.82
N ASN A 41 -2.17 2.68 -5.05
CA ASN A 41 -2.17 3.82 -5.96
C ASN A 41 -2.59 3.35 -7.36
N GLU A 42 -3.08 4.30 -8.15
CA GLU A 42 -3.42 4.10 -9.56
C GLU A 42 -4.45 2.98 -9.81
N GLY A 43 -5.45 2.84 -8.91
CA GLY A 43 -6.51 1.84 -9.10
C GLY A 43 -6.02 0.42 -8.83
N ALA A 44 -5.19 0.25 -7.80
CA ALA A 44 -4.53 -1.00 -7.43
C ALA A 44 -3.60 -1.58 -8.51
N GLU A 45 -3.05 -0.73 -9.38
CA GLU A 45 -1.90 -1.09 -10.24
C GLU A 45 -0.58 -0.96 -9.48
N VAL A 46 -0.57 -0.13 -8.42
CA VAL A 46 0.45 -0.15 -7.37
C VAL A 46 -0.18 -0.57 -6.06
N ILE A 47 0.30 -1.64 -5.44
CA ILE A 47 -0.23 -2.14 -4.16
C ILE A 47 0.84 -2.21 -3.09
N PHE A 48 0.45 -1.89 -1.87
CA PHE A 48 1.23 -2.07 -0.66
C PHE A 48 0.54 -3.13 0.21
N PHE A 49 1.25 -4.20 0.51
CA PHE A 49 0.66 -5.35 1.20
C PHE A 49 1.66 -6.06 2.11
N PHE A 50 1.14 -6.94 2.96
CA PHE A 50 1.93 -7.89 3.76
C PHE A 50 1.24 -9.25 3.74
N TYR A 51 1.97 -10.32 4.04
CA TYR A 51 1.41 -11.67 4.19
C TYR A 51 0.97 -11.94 5.62
N PHE A 52 -0.05 -12.77 5.81
CA PHE A 52 -0.57 -13.09 7.15
C PHE A 52 0.34 -14.01 7.98
N ASP A 53 1.27 -14.71 7.33
CA ASP A 53 2.17 -15.68 7.96
C ASP A 53 3.48 -15.05 8.49
N GLU A 54 3.61 -13.72 8.47
CA GLU A 54 4.87 -13.01 8.78
C GLU A 54 4.91 -12.31 10.15
N GLY A 55 3.95 -12.60 11.04
CA GLY A 55 3.93 -12.12 12.42
C GLY A 55 3.28 -10.73 12.60
N ASP A 56 3.46 -10.15 13.79
CA ASP A 56 2.73 -8.93 14.22
C ASP A 56 3.26 -7.62 13.59
N ASP A 57 4.55 -7.59 13.21
CA ASP A 57 5.18 -6.47 12.51
C ASP A 57 5.78 -6.97 11.19
N PRO A 58 4.92 -7.34 10.22
CA PRO A 58 5.36 -8.07 9.03
C PRO A 58 6.14 -7.15 8.08
N PRO A 59 6.99 -7.71 7.21
CA PRO A 59 7.55 -6.98 6.09
C PRO A 59 6.47 -6.40 5.17
N VAL A 60 6.77 -5.25 4.57
CA VAL A 60 5.88 -4.62 3.58
C VAL A 60 6.39 -4.91 2.18
N TYR A 61 5.50 -5.34 1.30
CA TYR A 61 5.74 -5.55 -0.11
C TYR A 61 5.08 -4.43 -0.91
N VAL A 62 5.80 -3.92 -1.90
CA VAL A 62 5.30 -2.93 -2.86
C VAL A 62 5.35 -3.57 -4.23
N CYS A 63 4.20 -3.70 -4.89
CA CYS A 63 4.12 -4.24 -6.25
C CYS A 63 3.59 -3.18 -7.21
N GLU A 64 4.42 -2.79 -8.19
CA GLU A 64 4.09 -1.88 -9.28
C GLU A 64 3.88 -2.68 -10.55
N MET A 65 2.64 -3.11 -10.80
CA MET A 65 2.34 -4.14 -11.79
C MET A 65 2.67 -3.71 -13.22
N GLN A 66 2.52 -2.42 -13.53
CA GLN A 66 2.87 -1.85 -14.83
C GLN A 66 4.35 -2.01 -15.20
N MET A 67 5.23 -2.08 -14.18
CA MET A 67 6.67 -2.14 -14.38
C MET A 67 7.19 -3.58 -14.47
N LYS A 68 6.30 -4.59 -14.50
CA LYS A 68 6.69 -6.01 -14.50
C LYS A 68 7.61 -6.37 -15.67
N ASP A 69 7.36 -5.81 -16.84
CA ASP A 69 8.10 -6.11 -18.07
C ASP A 69 9.33 -5.20 -18.27
N GLU A 70 9.59 -4.27 -17.34
CA GLU A 70 10.75 -3.38 -17.37
C GLU A 70 11.96 -4.08 -16.73
N PRO A 71 13.00 -4.46 -17.50
CA PRO A 71 14.06 -5.37 -17.06
C PRO A 71 14.96 -4.80 -15.95
N ASP A 72 15.09 -3.46 -15.90
CA ASP A 72 15.93 -2.76 -14.92
C ASP A 72 15.12 -2.25 -13.71
N TYR A 73 13.83 -2.61 -13.61
CA TYR A 73 12.95 -2.16 -12.54
C TYR A 73 12.53 -3.32 -11.62
N GLU A 74 12.86 -3.19 -10.34
CA GLU A 74 12.35 -4.11 -9.32
C GLU A 74 10.88 -3.78 -9.04
N TYR A 75 9.97 -4.35 -9.83
CA TYR A 75 8.54 -4.10 -9.72
C TYR A 75 7.92 -4.66 -8.43
N LEU A 76 8.56 -5.63 -7.78
CA LEU A 76 8.14 -6.20 -6.50
C LEU A 76 9.24 -6.01 -5.45
N ARG A 77 9.07 -5.02 -4.58
CA ARG A 77 10.07 -4.60 -3.58
C ARG A 77 9.64 -5.01 -2.19
N LYS A 78 10.61 -5.35 -1.35
CA LYS A 78 10.40 -5.67 0.07
C LYS A 78 10.99 -4.60 0.99
N ARG A 79 10.25 -4.22 2.02
CA ARG A 79 10.67 -3.37 3.13
C ARG A 79 10.63 -4.18 4.44
N PRO A 80 11.57 -3.94 5.36
CA PRO A 80 11.86 -4.85 6.48
C PRO A 80 10.69 -5.02 7.46
N SER A 81 9.96 -3.95 7.78
CA SER A 81 8.85 -3.99 8.74
C SER A 81 7.74 -2.99 8.41
N PHE A 82 6.52 -3.29 8.83
CA PHE A 82 5.35 -2.44 8.69
C PHE A 82 5.49 -1.16 9.53
N SER A 83 5.94 -1.29 10.77
CA SER A 83 6.11 -0.16 11.69
C SER A 83 7.15 0.83 11.19
N GLU A 84 8.33 0.38 10.73
CA GLU A 84 9.33 1.29 10.15
C GLU A 84 8.85 1.92 8.86
N PHE A 85 8.13 1.16 8.01
CA PHE A 85 7.53 1.69 6.80
C PHE A 85 6.58 2.85 7.11
N ILE A 86 5.65 2.65 8.05
CA ILE A 86 4.70 3.68 8.46
C ILE A 86 5.42 4.88 9.09
N ASN A 87 6.38 4.65 9.99
CA ASN A 87 7.12 5.72 10.65
C ASN A 87 7.90 6.57 9.64
N PHE A 88 8.58 5.94 8.68
CA PHE A 88 9.28 6.65 7.61
C PHE A 88 8.35 7.60 6.85
N TYR A 89 7.19 7.12 6.40
CA TYR A 89 6.23 7.95 5.67
C TYR A 89 5.59 9.03 6.54
N VAL A 90 5.41 8.76 7.83
CA VAL A 90 4.94 9.76 8.81
C VAL A 90 5.98 10.86 9.01
N ASP A 91 7.26 10.51 9.11
CA ASP A 91 8.35 11.45 9.38
C ASP A 91 8.64 12.37 8.19
N ILE A 92 8.54 11.85 6.96
CA ILE A 92 8.75 12.66 5.75
C ILE A 92 7.49 13.42 5.29
N TYR A 93 6.32 13.14 5.89
CA TYR A 93 5.06 13.72 5.45
C TYR A 93 5.04 15.24 5.60
N ASN A 94 4.93 15.94 4.48
CA ASN A 94 4.71 17.38 4.42
C ASN A 94 3.28 17.67 3.92
N PRO A 95 2.39 18.20 4.79
CA PRO A 95 0.98 18.40 4.44
C PRO A 95 0.75 19.42 3.32
N ILE A 96 1.72 20.30 3.02
CA ILE A 96 1.61 21.28 1.93
C ILE A 96 1.82 20.62 0.57
N TYR A 97 2.75 19.66 0.48
CA TYR A 97 3.15 19.03 -0.79
C TYR A 97 2.50 17.66 -1.02
N ASP A 98 2.25 16.90 0.04
CA ASP A 98 1.91 15.47 -0.09
C ASP A 98 0.41 15.20 -0.01
N ARG A 99 -0.39 16.13 0.51
CA ARG A 99 -1.84 15.97 0.58
C ARG A 99 -2.52 15.73 -0.78
N PRO A 100 -2.09 16.35 -1.90
CA PRO A 100 -2.65 16.08 -3.22
C PRO A 100 -2.28 14.70 -3.78
N ASN A 101 -1.09 14.18 -3.45
CA ASN A 101 -0.48 13.03 -4.13
C ASN A 101 -0.45 11.74 -3.29
N MET A 102 -0.49 11.86 -1.96
CA MET A 102 -0.46 10.74 -1.01
C MET A 102 -1.54 10.90 0.08
N PRO A 103 -2.83 10.94 -0.31
CA PRO A 103 -3.94 11.20 0.62
C PRO A 103 -4.14 10.10 1.69
N TRP A 104 -3.59 8.90 1.48
CA TRP A 104 -3.64 7.81 2.46
C TRP A 104 -2.66 8.03 3.63
N ILE A 105 -1.44 8.54 3.38
CA ILE A 105 -0.45 8.86 4.42
C ILE A 105 -0.98 9.94 5.38
N TYR A 106 -1.66 10.96 4.86
CA TYR A 106 -2.30 11.99 5.70
C TYR A 106 -3.25 11.40 6.76
N LYS A 107 -3.97 10.33 6.42
CA LYS A 107 -4.94 9.70 7.33
C LYS A 107 -4.25 8.83 8.37
N ILE A 108 -3.22 8.11 7.96
CA ILE A 108 -2.35 7.38 8.90
C ILE A 108 -1.71 8.38 9.87
N PHE A 109 -1.15 9.48 9.36
CA PHE A 109 -0.57 10.57 10.14
C PHE A 109 -1.56 11.20 11.12
N THR A 110 -2.78 11.52 10.69
CA THR A 110 -3.80 12.12 11.58
C THR A 110 -4.34 11.14 12.61
N PHE A 111 -4.47 9.86 12.27
CA PHE A 111 -4.80 8.81 13.24
C PHE A 111 -3.68 8.64 14.27
N TRP A 112 -2.42 8.56 13.83
CA TRP A 112 -1.26 8.41 14.70
C TRP A 112 -1.05 9.61 15.64
N LYS A 113 -1.14 10.84 15.13
CA LYS A 113 -1.04 12.06 15.97
C LYS A 113 -2.16 12.21 17.00
N ARG A 114 -3.35 11.64 16.74
CA ARG A 114 -4.48 11.71 17.69
C ARG A 114 -4.39 10.69 18.83
N ASN A 115 -3.61 9.63 18.66
CA ASN A 115 -3.47 8.54 19.62
C ASN A 115 -2.09 8.54 20.33
N ARG A 116 -1.35 9.66 20.25
CA ARG A 116 -0.24 10.02 21.14
C ARG A 116 -0.71 11.11 22.09
#